data_AF-A0A7C6NJS1-F1
#
_entry.id   AF-A0A7C6NJS1-F1
#
_cell.length_a   1.000
_cell.length_b   1.000
_cell.length_c   1.000
_cell.angle_alpha   90.00
_cell.angle_beta   90.00
_cell.angle_gamma   90.00
#
_symmetry.space_group_name_H-M   'P 1'
#
loop_
_entity.id
_entity.type
_entity.pdbx_description
1 polymer ?
#
loop_
_entity_poly.entity_id
_entity_poly.type
_entity_poly.pdbx_seq_one_letter_code
_entity_poly.pdbx_strand_id
1 'polypeptide(L)' 'MKEQDESIKKQLSTSDAELVRVLEDLIDVLIANGTIRMTDLPPKALEKLTSRKQTRRKLNNSLNLLGDDEDSII' A
#
# COMPACT_ATOMS: atom_id res chain seq x y z
N MET A 1 -15.53 29.83 -1.54
CA MET A 1 -14.07 29.63 -1.37
C MET A 1 -13.77 28.45 -0.44
N LYS A 2 -14.27 28.39 0.81
CA LYS A 2 -14.01 27.25 1.73
C LYS A 2 -14.38 25.85 1.20
N GLU A 3 -15.47 25.72 0.45
CA GLU A 3 -15.89 24.42 -0.13
C GLU A 3 -14.96 23.93 -1.25
N GLN A 4 -14.34 24.84 -2.00
CA GLN A 4 -13.37 24.48 -3.03
C GLN A 4 -12.06 24.00 -2.40
N ASP A 5 -11.62 24.63 -1.31
CA ASP A 5 -10.41 24.23 -0.59
C ASP A 5 -10.53 22.81 0.01
N GLU A 6 -11.68 22.47 0.59
CA GLU A 6 -11.94 21.12 1.10
C GLU A 6 -12.02 20.07 -0.01
N SER A 7 -12.61 20.41 -1.15
CA SER A 7 -12.62 19.54 -2.33
C SER A 7 -11.19 19.25 -2.82
N ILE A 8 -10.34 20.28 -2.92
CA ILE A 8 -8.94 20.15 -3.36
C ILE A 8 -8.14 19.29 -2.38
N LYS A 9 -8.28 19.50 -1.07
CA LYS A 9 -7.62 18.66 -0.05
C LYS A 9 -8.03 17.20 -0.16
N LYS A 10 -9.32 16.93 -0.38
CA LYS A 10 -9.82 15.56 -0.54
C LYS A 10 -9.27 14.90 -1.81
N GLN A 11 -9.22 15.64 -2.92
CA GLN A 11 -8.63 15.15 -4.16
C GLN A 11 -7.14 14.85 -3.97
N LEU A 12 -6.38 15.75 -3.34
CA LEU A 12 -4.97 15.54 -3.05
C LEU A 12 -4.74 14.31 -2.16
N SER A 13 -5.50 14.18 -1.07
CA SER A 13 -5.41 13.02 -0.19
C SER A 13 -5.74 11.70 -0.90
N THR A 14 -6.65 11.74 -1.87
CA THR A 14 -7.01 10.56 -2.67
C THR A 14 -5.88 10.20 -3.63
N SER A 15 -5.35 11.19 -4.36
CA SER A 15 -4.22 10.97 -5.26
C SER A 15 -2.95 10.53 -4.53
N ASP A 16 -2.70 11.04 -3.32
CA ASP A 16 -1.57 10.62 -2.49
C ASP A 16 -1.71 9.15 -2.08
N ALA A 17 -2.93 8.71 -1.73
CA ALA A 17 -3.22 7.33 -1.36
C ALA A 17 -3.04 6.35 -2.54
N GLU A 18 -3.38 6.78 -3.75
CA GLU A 18 -3.14 6.03 -4.99
C GLU A 18 -1.64 5.99 -5.33
N LEU A 19 -0.98 7.15 -5.31
CA LEU A 19 0.44 7.28 -5.60
C LEU A 19 1.29 6.41 -4.68
N VAL A 20 0.97 6.39 -3.39
CA VAL A 20 1.77 5.61 -2.44
C VAL A 20 1.64 4.10 -2.71
N ARG A 21 0.52 3.60 -3.26
CA ARG A 21 0.43 2.17 -3.70
C ARG A 21 1.37 1.88 -4.86
N VAL A 22 1.36 2.74 -5.87
CA VAL A 22 2.26 2.64 -7.03
C VAL A 22 3.72 2.69 -6.57
N LEU A 23 4.06 3.59 -5.64
CA LEU A 23 5.40 3.69 -5.07
C LEU A 23 5.83 2.39 -4.38
N GLU A 24 4.94 1.76 -3.61
CA GLU A 24 5.23 0.49 -2.94
C GLU A 24 5.52 -0.63 -3.95
N ASP A 25 4.71 -0.75 -5.01
CA ASP A 25 4.92 -1.75 -6.06
C ASP A 25 6.18 -1.46 -6.88
N LEU A 26 6.49 -0.20 -7.17
CA LEU A 26 7.75 0.20 -7.80
C LEU A 26 8.96 -0.15 -6.93
N ILE A 27 8.90 0.10 -5.63
CA ILE A 27 9.97 -0.29 -4.70
C ILE A 27 10.14 -1.82 -4.70
N ASP A 28 9.04 -2.58 -4.69
CA ASP A 28 9.08 -4.04 -4.77
C ASP A 28 9.75 -4.53 -6.06
N VAL A 29 9.42 -3.93 -7.21
CA VAL A 29 10.04 -4.24 -8.50
C VAL A 29 11.52 -3.89 -8.51
N LEU A 30 11.91 -2.71 -8.00
CA LEU A 30 13.32 -2.29 -7.96
C LEU A 30 14.17 -3.16 -7.03
N ILE A 31 13.60 -3.62 -5.92
CA ILE A 31 14.25 -4.58 -5.00
C ILE A 31 14.36 -5.95 -5.68
N ALA A 32 13.30 -6.44 -6.32
CA ALA A 32 13.31 -7.72 -7.02
C ALA A 32 14.33 -7.74 -8.17
N ASN A 33 14.48 -6.63 -8.89
CA ASN A 33 15.49 -6.44 -9.93
C ASN A 33 16.90 -6.21 -9.37
N GLY A 34 17.08 -6.15 -8.05
CA GLY A 34 18.37 -5.88 -7.39
C GLY A 34 18.92 -4.47 -7.64
N THR A 35 18.10 -3.54 -8.13
CA THR A 35 18.50 -2.16 -8.43
C THR A 35 18.70 -1.32 -7.17
N ILE A 36 17.87 -1.56 -6.15
CA ILE A 36 18.01 -0.95 -4.82
C ILE A 36 17.92 -2.05 -3.75
N ARG A 37 18.58 -1.85 -2.61
CA ARG A 37 18.43 -2.71 -1.43
C ARG A 37 17.59 -1.99 -0.37
N MET A 38 16.94 -2.79 0.48
CA MET A 38 16.22 -2.25 1.65
C MET A 38 17.14 -1.36 2.51
N THR A 39 18.40 -1.73 2.66
CA THR A 39 19.41 -0.99 3.44
C THR A 39 19.76 0.38 2.88
N ASP A 40 19.42 0.64 1.60
CA ASP A 40 19.73 1.91 0.93
C ASP A 40 18.65 2.97 1.21
N LEU A 41 17.51 2.56 1.78
CA LEU A 41 16.40 3.44 2.15
C LEU A 41 16.61 4.03 3.56
N PRO A 42 16.23 5.29 3.81
CA PRO A 42 16.27 5.88 5.15
C PRO A 42 15.45 5.06 6.16
N PRO A 43 15.85 5.00 7.46
CA PRO A 43 15.14 4.22 8.47
C PRO A 43 13.63 4.51 8.55
N LYS A 44 13.24 5.78 8.40
CA LYS A 44 11.83 6.19 8.37
C LYS A 44 11.06 5.64 7.16
N ALA A 45 11.73 5.49 6.01
CA ALA A 45 11.11 4.95 4.80
C ALA A 45 10.92 3.43 4.93
N LEU A 46 11.90 2.73 5.51
CA LEU A 46 11.82 1.30 5.82
C LEU A 46 10.66 0.98 6.78
N GLU A 47 10.52 1.74 7.85
CA GLU A 47 9.44 1.59 8.83
C GLU A 47 8.06 1.78 8.17
N LYS A 48 7.89 2.86 7.40
CA LYS A 48 6.65 3.15 6.67
C LYS A 48 6.33 2.05 5.65
N LEU A 49 7.30 1.61 4.87
CA LEU A 49 7.12 0.55 3.87
C LEU A 49 6.73 -0.78 4.54
N THR A 50 7.38 -1.13 5.66
CA THR A 50 7.09 -2.36 6.41
C THR A 50 5.70 -2.34 7.02
N SER A 51 5.33 -1.25 7.70
CA SER A 51 3.99 -1.06 8.27
C SER A 51 2.89 -1.15 7.21
N ARG A 52 3.13 -0.55 6.03
CA ARG A 52 2.18 -0.57 4.93
C ARG A 52 2.03 -1.95 4.30
N LYS A 53 3.15 -2.66 4.08
CA LYS A 53 3.14 -4.06 3.64
C LYS A 53 2.40 -4.97 4.62
N GLN A 54 2.62 -4.80 5.92
CA GLN A 54 1.89 -5.55 6.96
C GLN A 54 0.39 -5.27 6.92
N THR A 55 0.00 -4.00 6.77
CA THR A 55 -1.42 -3.61 6.65
C THR A 55 -2.07 -4.23 5.42
N ARG A 56 -1.39 -4.18 4.26
CA ARG A 56 -1.83 -4.84 3.02
C ARG A 56 -1.97 -6.35 3.20
N ARG A 57 -0.98 -7.01 3.81
CA ARG A 57 -1.05 -8.45 4.11
C ARG A 57 -2.22 -8.81 5.02
N LYS A 58 -2.47 -8.01 6.07
CA LYS A 58 -3.62 -8.21 6.97
C LYS A 58 -4.95 -8.06 6.24
N LEU A 59 -5.08 -7.04 5.37
CA LEU A 59 -6.26 -6.84 4.54
C LEU A 59 -6.48 -8.00 3.58
N ASN A 60 -5.43 -8.43 2.87
CA ASN A 60 -5.50 -9.58 1.96
C ASN A 60 -5.84 -10.87 2.72
N ASN A 61 -5.26 -11.09 3.92
CA ASN A 61 -5.58 -12.25 4.74
C ASN A 61 -7.02 -12.23 5.26
N SER A 62 -7.55 -11.06 5.65
CA SER A 62 -8.96 -10.93 6.04
C SER A 62 -9.92 -11.14 4.87
N LEU A 63 -9.53 -10.73 3.65
CA LEU A 63 -10.31 -10.97 2.44
C LEU A 63 -10.26 -12.46 2.05
N ASN A 64 -9.10 -13.12 2.19
CA ASN A 64 -8.94 -14.54 1.93
C ASN A 64 -9.73 -15.40 2.93
N LEU A 65 -9.77 -15.00 4.21
CA LEU A 65 -10.58 -15.69 5.22
C LEU A 65 -12.10 -15.56 4.97
N LEU A 66 -12.55 -14.49 4.31
CA LEU A 66 -13.95 -14.33 3.90
C LEU A 66 -14.31 -15.08 2.61
N GLY A 67 -13.31 -15.60 1.88
CA GLY A 67 -13.50 -16.27 0.58
C GLY A 67 -13.47 -17.80 0.65
N ASP A 68 -13.13 -18.40 1.79
CA ASP A 68 -12.99 -19.87 1.95
C ASP A 68 -14.28 -20.55 2.47
N ASP A 69 -15.35 -19.80 2.76
CA ASP A 69 -16.62 -20.35 3.28
C ASP A 69 -17.64 -20.74 2.18
N GLU A 70 -17.32 -20.60 0.88
CA GLU A 70 -18.25 -20.93 -0.21
C GLU A 70 -17.91 -22.19 -1.03
N ASP A 71 -16.76 -22.84 -0.79
CA ASP A 71 -16.30 -24.00 -1.58
C ASP A 71 -16.05 -25.29 -0.75
N SER A 72 -16.88 -25.56 0.27
CA SER A 72 -16.99 -26.90 0.88
C SER A 72 -18.33 -27.56 0.54
N ILE A 73 -18.51 -27.90 -0.74
CA ILE A 73 -19.37 -28.99 -1.19
C ILE A 73 -18.57 -29.84 -2.18
N ILE A 74 -17.76 -30.76 -1.67
CA ILE A 74 -17.49 -32.08 -2.28
C ILE A 74 -17.34 -33.09 -1.16
#